data_AF-A0A962QBS9-F1
#
_entry.id   AF-A0A962QBS9-F1
#
_cell.length_a   1.000
_cell.length_b   1.000
_cell.length_c   1.000
_cell.angle_alpha   90.00
_cell.angle_beta   90.00
_cell.angle_gamma   90.00
#
_symmetry.space_group_name_H-M   'P 1'
#
loop_
_entity.id
_entity.type
_entity.pdbx_description
1 polymer ?
#
loop_
_entity_poly.entity_id
_entity_poly.type
_entity_poly.pdbx_seq_one_letter_code
_entity_poly.pdbx_strand_id
1 'polypeptide(L)'
;MNTTLQQLVSDVRAEIKIDPSGTIASDTLIEQNLNKALRKIQEDTSYDLADNASYTTISLQNGTAEYDLPADFKRMAEPSSVKIGDSNPVYPSDYTTLLGLYNMENQAGTPSQYYIRKVSGTWKIGFYPTPNSGSTATVPYLASLPE
;
A
#
# COMPACT_ATOMS: atom_id res chain seq x y z
N MET A 1 2.62 23.99 7.51
CA MET A 1 3.21 24.31 6.19
C MET A 1 3.59 23.00 5.55
N ASN A 2 3.12 22.72 4.33
CA ASN A 2 3.59 21.56 3.59
C ASN A 2 4.89 21.94 2.87
N THR A 3 6.02 21.40 3.35
CA THR A 3 7.32 21.55 2.68
C THR A 3 7.33 20.68 1.42
N THR A 4 7.72 21.23 0.27
CA THR A 4 7.84 20.47 -0.98
C THR A 4 9.22 19.83 -1.09
N LEU A 5 9.37 18.78 -1.93
CA LEU A 5 10.68 18.18 -2.20
C LEU A 5 11.68 19.22 -2.72
N GLN A 6 11.22 20.14 -3.57
CA GLN A 6 12.05 21.23 -4.09
C GLN A 6 12.49 22.21 -2.99
N GLN A 7 11.63 22.46 -2.00
CA GLN A 7 12.00 23.25 -0.82
C GLN A 7 13.08 22.54 0.01
N LEU A 8 12.93 21.22 0.23
CA LEU A 8 13.94 20.40 0.92
C LEU A 8 15.29 20.38 0.19
N VAL A 9 15.29 20.26 -1.14
CA VAL A 9 16.51 20.35 -1.95
C VAL A 9 17.19 21.72 -1.76
N SER A 10 16.41 22.80 -1.83
CA SER A 10 16.92 24.16 -1.60
C SER A 10 17.51 24.32 -0.20
N ASP A 11 16.85 23.78 0.83
CA ASP A 11 17.31 23.85 2.22
C ASP A 11 18.60 23.05 2.42
N VAL A 12 18.70 21.86 1.82
CA VAL A 12 19.94 21.05 1.82
C VAL A 12 21.09 21.80 1.15
N ARG A 13 20.85 22.49 0.03
CA ARG A 13 21.87 23.30 -0.63
C ARG A 13 22.35 24.46 0.23
N ALA A 14 21.43 25.14 0.89
CA ALA A 14 21.76 26.23 1.82
C ALA A 14 22.61 25.71 3.00
N GLU A 15 22.32 24.51 3.49
CA GLU A 15 23.03 23.90 4.62
C GLU A 15 24.43 23.38 4.23
N ILE A 16 24.57 22.78 3.04
CA ILE A 16 25.84 22.20 2.59
C ILE A 16 26.92 23.27 2.34
N LYS A 17 26.54 24.56 2.18
CA LYS A 17 27.39 25.78 2.03
C LYS A 17 28.49 25.76 0.95
N ILE A 18 28.88 24.60 0.44
CA ILE A 18 29.98 24.34 -0.49
C ILE A 18 29.44 24.18 -1.92
N ASP A 19 28.16 23.86 -2.09
CA ASP A 19 27.53 23.64 -3.40
C ASP A 19 26.19 24.40 -3.61
N PRO A 20 26.18 25.74 -3.46
CA PRO A 20 24.98 26.54 -3.68
C PRO A 20 24.51 26.55 -5.14
N SER A 21 25.39 26.26 -6.11
CA SER A 21 25.10 26.28 -7.55
C SER A 21 24.80 24.92 -8.17
N GLY A 22 24.87 23.82 -7.42
CA GLY A 22 24.65 22.46 -7.97
C GLY A 22 25.75 21.96 -8.90
N THR A 23 26.96 22.46 -8.71
CA THR A 23 28.14 22.09 -9.48
C THR A 23 28.75 20.77 -9.00
N ILE A 24 28.63 20.46 -7.70
CA ILE A 24 29.20 19.25 -7.10
C ILE A 24 28.15 18.13 -7.01
N ALA A 25 26.96 18.44 -6.53
CA ALA A 25 25.83 17.51 -6.46
C ALA A 25 24.68 18.06 -7.30
N SER A 26 24.16 17.27 -8.23
CA SER A 26 22.96 17.64 -8.97
C SER A 26 21.73 17.61 -8.06
N ASP A 27 20.68 18.37 -8.43
CA ASP A 27 19.39 18.31 -7.72
C ASP A 27 18.85 16.88 -7.70
N THR A 28 18.95 16.15 -8.82
CA THR A 28 18.56 14.73 -8.91
C THR A 28 19.27 13.84 -7.89
N LEU A 29 20.57 14.05 -7.67
CA LEU A 29 21.31 13.28 -6.68
C LEU A 29 20.86 13.61 -5.25
N ILE A 30 20.56 14.88 -4.97
CA ILE A 30 20.04 15.31 -3.66
C ILE A 30 18.65 14.72 -3.42
N GLU A 31 17.76 14.79 -4.42
CA GLU A 31 16.42 14.19 -4.38
C GLU A 31 16.49 12.68 -4.10
N GLN A 32 17.34 11.94 -4.82
CA GLN A 32 17.54 10.51 -4.59
C GLN A 32 18.00 10.21 -3.17
N ASN A 33 18.92 11.01 -2.62
CA ASN A 33 19.39 10.81 -1.25
C ASN A 33 18.34 11.18 -0.20
N LEU A 34 17.54 12.23 -0.44
CA LEU A 34 16.41 12.59 0.40
C LEU A 34 15.36 11.48 0.43
N ASN A 35 15.00 10.92 -0.73
CA ASN A 35 14.07 9.79 -0.82
C ASN A 35 14.62 8.55 -0.08
N LYS A 36 15.92 8.25 -0.22
CA LYS A 36 16.58 7.18 0.55
C LYS A 36 16.51 7.41 2.06
N ALA A 37 16.77 8.64 2.52
CA ALA A 37 16.72 8.99 3.94
C ALA A 37 15.28 8.87 4.48
N LEU A 38 14.29 9.39 3.75
CA LEU A 38 12.88 9.25 4.10
C LEU A 38 12.46 7.77 4.17
N ARG A 39 12.87 6.95 3.20
CA ARG A 39 12.63 5.52 3.23
C ARG A 39 13.23 4.85 4.46
N LYS A 40 14.44 5.22 4.86
CA LYS A 40 15.06 4.69 6.08
C LYS A 40 14.22 5.02 7.32
N ILE A 41 13.70 6.24 7.41
CA ILE A 41 12.78 6.65 8.48
C ILE A 41 11.48 5.83 8.43
N GLN A 42 10.91 5.61 7.25
CA GLN A 42 9.74 4.75 7.09
C GLN A 42 10.03 3.32 7.56
N GLU A 43 11.18 2.74 7.18
CA GLU A 43 11.59 1.40 7.60
C GLU A 43 11.78 1.32 9.12
N ASP A 44 12.43 2.32 9.73
CA ASP A 44 12.67 2.39 11.19
C ASP A 44 11.37 2.55 11.99
N THR A 45 10.35 3.16 11.38
CA THR A 45 9.01 3.31 11.96
C THR A 45 8.06 2.20 11.57
N SER A 46 8.55 1.14 10.90
CA SER A 46 7.70 0.05 10.36
C SER A 46 6.56 0.55 9.46
N TYR A 47 6.79 1.68 8.79
CA TYR A 47 5.86 2.42 7.95
C TYR A 47 4.66 3.03 8.71
N ASP A 48 4.64 3.02 10.04
CA ASP A 48 3.52 3.49 10.89
C ASP A 48 3.52 5.03 11.08
N LEU A 49 3.74 5.76 9.99
CA LEU A 49 3.59 7.21 9.94
C LEU A 49 2.23 7.54 9.32
N ALA A 50 1.52 8.52 9.89
CA ALA A 50 0.21 8.94 9.39
C ALA A 50 0.24 9.29 7.89
N ASP A 51 1.34 9.88 7.41
CA ASP A 51 1.53 10.25 6.01
C ASP A 51 1.69 9.06 5.06
N ASN A 52 1.99 7.86 5.59
CA ASN A 52 2.03 6.63 4.81
C ASN A 52 0.63 6.02 4.65
N ALA A 53 -0.37 6.44 5.44
CA ALA A 53 -1.71 5.89 5.35
C ALA A 53 -2.36 6.29 4.02
N SER A 54 -2.65 5.29 3.19
CA SER A 54 -3.24 5.45 1.87
C SER A 54 -4.37 4.45 1.67
N TYR A 55 -5.09 4.56 0.56
CA TYR A 55 -6.11 3.61 0.14
C TYR A 55 -6.02 3.35 -1.35
N THR A 56 -6.29 2.11 -1.74
CA THR A 56 -6.49 1.74 -3.14
C THR A 56 -7.93 1.29 -3.36
N THR A 57 -8.43 1.50 -4.57
CA THR A 57 -9.76 1.03 -4.99
C THR A 57 -9.59 -0.10 -6.00
N ILE A 58 -10.25 -1.22 -5.75
CA ILE A 58 -10.21 -2.41 -6.60
C ILE A 58 -11.61 -2.65 -7.16
N SER A 59 -11.71 -2.70 -8.49
CA SER A 59 -12.95 -3.09 -9.16
C SER A 59 -13.11 -4.61 -9.09
N LEU A 60 -14.03 -5.07 -8.24
CA LEU A 60 -14.36 -6.48 -8.10
C LEU A 60 -15.12 -6.96 -9.34
N GLN A 61 -14.72 -8.12 -9.85
CA GLN A 61 -15.31 -8.79 -11.00
C GLN A 61 -15.92 -10.11 -10.58
N ASN A 62 -17.03 -10.48 -11.24
CA ASN A 62 -17.67 -11.76 -11.03
C ASN A 62 -16.67 -12.90 -11.34
N GLY A 63 -16.50 -13.82 -10.39
CA GLY A 63 -15.63 -14.99 -10.54
C GLY A 63 -14.15 -14.75 -10.27
N THR A 64 -13.71 -13.52 -9.98
CA THR A 64 -12.30 -13.22 -9.69
C THR A 64 -12.07 -13.14 -8.18
N ALA A 65 -11.30 -14.08 -7.64
CA ALA A 65 -11.04 -14.18 -6.21
C ALA A 65 -9.90 -13.27 -5.72
N GLU A 66 -8.83 -13.10 -6.52
CA GLU A 66 -7.61 -12.39 -6.12
C GLU A 66 -7.30 -11.20 -7.03
N TYR A 67 -6.79 -10.13 -6.43
CA TYR A 67 -6.44 -8.87 -7.09
C TYR A 67 -5.07 -8.42 -6.63
N ASP A 68 -4.30 -7.85 -7.56
CA ASP A 68 -2.99 -7.28 -7.25
C ASP A 68 -3.15 -6.01 -6.43
N LEU A 69 -2.33 -5.88 -5.40
CA LEU A 69 -2.18 -4.66 -4.63
C LEU A 69 -1.09 -3.77 -5.25
N PRO A 70 -1.10 -2.46 -4.96
CA PRO A 70 -0.09 -1.53 -5.44
C PRO A 70 1.34 -1.99 -5.12
N ALA A 71 2.30 -1.62 -5.96
CA ALA A 71 3.71 -2.03 -5.80
C ALA A 71 4.35 -1.47 -4.51
N ASP A 72 3.89 -0.31 -4.08
CA ASP A 72 4.25 0.40 -2.84
C ASP A 72 3.50 -0.13 -1.60
N PHE A 73 2.69 -1.19 -1.74
CA PHE A 73 1.89 -1.73 -0.65
C PHE A 73 2.75 -2.25 0.52
N LYS A 74 2.47 -1.72 1.72
CA LYS A 74 2.86 -2.28 3.00
C LYS A 74 1.61 -2.58 3.84
N ARG A 75 1.61 -3.76 4.46
CA ARG A 75 0.48 -4.23 5.27
C ARG A 75 0.36 -3.37 6.53
N MET A 76 -0.84 -2.82 6.77
CA MET A 76 -1.20 -2.25 8.07
C MET A 76 -1.31 -3.34 9.14
N ALA A 77 -0.84 -3.06 10.35
CA ALA A 77 -0.94 -3.98 11.49
C ALA A 77 -2.41 -4.37 11.79
N GLU A 78 -3.34 -3.43 11.61
CA GLU A 78 -4.78 -3.66 11.72
C GLU A 78 -5.49 -3.43 10.37
N PRO A 79 -5.62 -4.46 9.53
CA PRO A 79 -6.20 -4.30 8.20
C PRO A 79 -7.75 -4.29 8.23
N SER A 80 -8.37 -4.17 9.40
CA SER A 80 -9.81 -4.32 9.69
C SER A 80 -10.75 -3.30 9.03
N SER A 81 -10.28 -2.59 8.01
CA SER A 81 -10.96 -1.47 7.35
C SER A 81 -11.17 -1.65 5.84
N VAL A 82 -10.92 -2.86 5.30
CA VAL A 82 -11.35 -3.20 3.93
C VAL A 82 -12.87 -3.13 3.85
N LYS A 83 -13.40 -2.40 2.86
CA LYS A 83 -14.84 -2.23 2.64
C LYS A 83 -15.21 -2.59 1.22
N ILE A 84 -16.39 -3.18 1.02
CA ILE A 84 -16.98 -3.38 -0.30
C ILE A 84 -18.22 -2.50 -0.42
N GLY A 85 -18.27 -1.71 -1.50
CA GLY A 85 -19.27 -0.66 -1.68
C GLY A 85 -19.24 0.34 -0.53
N ASP A 86 -20.42 0.83 -0.15
CA ASP A 86 -20.54 1.97 0.77
C ASP A 86 -20.63 1.61 2.27
N SER A 87 -20.78 0.32 2.63
CA SER A 87 -21.23 0.02 4.01
C SER A 87 -20.82 -1.30 4.65
N ASN A 88 -20.28 -2.27 3.90
CA ASN A 88 -19.96 -3.58 4.48
C ASN A 88 -18.45 -3.72 4.70
N PRO A 89 -17.95 -3.63 5.96
CA PRO A 89 -16.59 -4.02 6.26
C PRO A 89 -16.44 -5.52 5.98
N VAL A 90 -15.29 -5.88 5.44
CA VAL A 90 -14.91 -7.26 5.17
C VAL A 90 -13.91 -7.66 6.24
N TYR A 91 -14.08 -8.85 6.83
CA TYR A 91 -13.25 -9.27 7.95
C TYR A 91 -11.91 -9.87 7.47
N PRO A 92 -10.78 -9.53 8.11
CA PRO A 92 -9.53 -10.21 7.84
C PRO A 92 -9.63 -11.70 8.18
N SER A 93 -9.03 -12.54 7.36
CA SER A 93 -8.83 -13.96 7.64
C SER A 93 -7.52 -14.42 7.03
N ASP A 94 -6.90 -15.42 7.66
CA ASP A 94 -5.70 -16.03 7.10
C ASP A 94 -6.07 -16.96 5.95
N TYR A 95 -5.28 -16.90 4.86
CA TYR A 95 -5.51 -17.73 3.68
C TYR A 95 -5.53 -19.24 4.01
N THR A 96 -4.65 -19.69 4.90
CA THR A 96 -4.58 -21.09 5.34
C THR A 96 -5.79 -21.51 6.15
N THR A 97 -6.34 -20.61 6.96
CA THR A 97 -7.58 -20.83 7.71
C THR A 97 -8.77 -20.96 6.77
N LEU A 98 -8.85 -20.08 5.77
CA LEU A 98 -9.87 -20.15 4.73
C LEU A 98 -9.79 -21.47 3.95
N LEU A 99 -8.59 -21.90 3.56
CA LEU A 99 -8.38 -23.15 2.84
C LEU A 99 -8.73 -24.39 3.68
N GLY A 100 -8.48 -24.35 4.99
CA GLY A 100 -8.76 -25.46 5.90
C GLY A 100 -10.22 -25.59 6.32
N LEU A 101 -10.93 -24.46 6.46
CA LEU A 101 -12.34 -24.44 6.87
C LEU A 101 -13.30 -24.48 5.69
N TYR A 102 -12.89 -24.00 4.52
CA TYR A 102 -13.76 -23.81 3.37
C TYR A 102 -13.15 -24.34 2.08
N ASN A 103 -13.99 -24.97 1.24
CA ASN A 103 -13.61 -25.28 -0.13
C ASN A 103 -13.67 -24.00 -0.98
N MET A 104 -12.57 -23.25 -1.02
CA MET A 104 -12.48 -21.93 -1.65
C MET A 104 -12.77 -21.94 -3.16
N GLU A 105 -12.60 -23.08 -3.85
CA GLU A 105 -12.68 -23.16 -5.32
C GLU A 105 -14.10 -23.03 -5.89
N ASN A 106 -15.16 -23.18 -5.06
CA ASN A 106 -16.53 -23.28 -5.56
C ASN A 106 -17.55 -22.39 -4.83
N GLN A 107 -17.09 -21.39 -4.08
CA GLN A 107 -17.99 -20.51 -3.34
C GLN A 107 -18.03 -19.12 -3.96
N ALA A 108 -19.05 -18.88 -4.78
CA ALA A 108 -19.39 -17.56 -5.30
C ALA A 108 -20.46 -16.92 -4.41
N GLY A 109 -20.29 -15.64 -4.06
CA GLY A 109 -21.22 -14.93 -3.19
C GLY A 109 -20.82 -13.48 -2.95
N THR A 110 -21.48 -12.85 -1.98
CA THR A 110 -21.06 -11.56 -1.45
C THR A 110 -19.88 -11.79 -0.50
N PRO A 111 -18.70 -11.21 -0.74
CA PRO A 111 -17.56 -11.43 0.14
C PRO A 111 -17.83 -10.90 1.54
N SER A 112 -17.42 -11.69 2.54
CA SER A 112 -17.50 -11.34 3.96
C SER A 112 -16.14 -11.38 4.65
N GLN A 113 -15.17 -12.05 4.02
CA GLN A 113 -13.81 -12.18 4.48
C GLN A 113 -12.83 -11.79 3.36
N TYR A 114 -11.67 -11.31 3.74
CA TYR A 114 -10.55 -11.10 2.83
C TYR A 114 -9.26 -11.62 3.46
N TYR A 115 -8.29 -11.92 2.61
CA TYR A 115 -6.95 -12.31 3.02
C TYR A 115 -5.93 -11.56 2.19
N ILE A 116 -4.75 -11.32 2.75
CA ILE A 116 -3.63 -10.69 2.04
C ILE A 116 -2.47 -11.67 2.04
N ARG A 117 -1.92 -11.95 0.87
CA ARG A 117 -0.78 -12.86 0.72
C ARG A 117 0.16 -12.39 -0.38
N LYS A 118 1.41 -12.87 -0.31
CA LYS A 118 2.40 -12.63 -1.35
C LYS A 118 2.44 -13.81 -2.30
N VAL A 119 2.20 -13.58 -3.59
CA VAL A 119 2.26 -14.60 -4.65
C VAL A 119 3.30 -14.17 -5.66
N SER A 120 4.34 -14.98 -5.83
CA SER A 120 5.43 -14.71 -6.78
C SER A 120 6.05 -13.31 -6.68
N GLY A 121 6.15 -12.76 -5.46
CA GLY A 121 6.72 -11.44 -5.22
C GLY A 121 5.71 -10.30 -5.14
N THR A 122 4.49 -10.49 -5.65
CA THR A 122 3.42 -9.47 -5.67
C THR A 122 2.47 -9.67 -4.49
N TRP A 123 2.11 -8.58 -3.80
CA TRP A 123 1.05 -8.62 -2.81
C TRP A 123 -0.31 -8.71 -3.50
N LYS A 124 -1.12 -9.67 -3.06
CA LYS A 124 -2.49 -9.85 -3.52
C LYS A 124 -3.44 -9.76 -2.34
N ILE A 125 -4.60 -9.17 -2.59
CA ILE A 125 -5.77 -9.31 -1.74
C ILE A 125 -6.73 -10.29 -2.39
N GLY A 126 -7.19 -11.27 -1.61
CA GLY A 126 -8.22 -12.20 -2.01
C GLY A 126 -9.48 -12.01 -1.19
N PHE A 127 -10.62 -12.30 -1.80
CA PHE A 127 -11.95 -12.14 -1.20
C PHE A 127 -12.66 -13.49 -1.11
N TYR A 128 -13.35 -13.71 0.01
CA TYR A 128 -14.11 -14.93 0.26
C TYR A 128 -15.50 -14.64 0.84
N PRO A 129 -16.58 -15.26 0.32
CA PRO A 129 -16.66 -15.99 -0.95
C PRO A 129 -16.20 -15.16 -2.16
N THR A 130 -15.88 -15.81 -3.28
CA THR A 130 -15.51 -15.14 -4.53
C THR A 130 -16.66 -14.23 -4.97
N PRO A 131 -16.41 -12.95 -5.32
CA PRO A 131 -17.46 -12.04 -5.76
C PRO A 131 -18.32 -12.63 -6.88
N ASN A 132 -19.64 -12.64 -6.70
CA ASN A 132 -20.61 -13.08 -7.72
C ASN A 132 -21.23 -11.92 -8.53
N SER A 133 -20.87 -10.68 -8.21
CA SER A 133 -21.33 -9.46 -8.88
C SER A 133 -20.22 -8.40 -8.89
N GLY A 134 -20.31 -7.43 -9.80
CA GLY A 134 -19.40 -6.29 -9.84
C GLY A 134 -19.60 -5.36 -8.64
N SER A 135 -18.51 -4.88 -8.04
CA SER A 135 -18.51 -3.88 -6.96
C SER A 135 -17.14 -3.19 -6.87
N THR A 136 -16.95 -2.29 -5.91
CA THR A 136 -15.65 -1.69 -5.61
C THR A 136 -15.24 -2.05 -4.19
N ALA A 137 -13.99 -2.46 -4.01
CA ALA A 137 -13.39 -2.64 -2.70
C ALA A 137 -12.43 -1.49 -2.41
N THR A 138 -12.55 -0.88 -1.22
CA THR A 138 -11.57 0.08 -0.70
C THR A 138 -10.64 -0.65 0.24
N VAL A 139 -9.34 -0.61 -0.04
CA VAL A 139 -8.31 -1.31 0.74
C VAL A 139 -7.34 -0.27 1.31
N PRO A 140 -7.35 -0.06 2.63
CA PRO A 140 -6.37 0.80 3.29
C PRO A 140 -5.02 0.08 3.43
N TYR A 141 -3.94 0.84 3.28
CA TYR A 141 -2.58 0.32 3.35
C TYR A 141 -1.57 1.41 3.74
N LEU A 142 -0.34 0.99 4.07
CA LEU A 142 0.78 1.91 4.26
C LEU A 142 1.58 1.98 2.95
N ALA A 143 1.66 3.16 2.34
CA ALA A 143 2.40 3.38 1.10
C ALA A 143 3.89 3.63 1.39
N SER A 144 4.77 2.92 0.67
CA SER A 144 6.18 3.31 0.60
C SER A 144 6.37 4.46 -0.39
N LEU A 145 7.30 5.36 -0.11
CA LEU A 145 7.64 6.40 -1.07
C LEU A 145 8.28 5.81 -2.34
N PRO A 146 8.08 6.46 -3.51
CA PRO A 146 8.72 6.05 -4.76
C PRO A 146 10.24 6.16 -4.68
N GLU A 147 10.94 5.33 -5.46
CA GLU A 147 12.41 5.35 -5.61
C GLU A 147 12.88 6.51 -6.49
#